data_AF-A0A963LUX0-F1
#
_entry.id   AF-A0A963LUX0-F1
#
_cell.length_a   1.000
_cell.length_b   1.000
_cell.length_c   1.000
_cell.angle_alpha   90.00
_cell.angle_beta   90.00
_cell.angle_gamma   90.00
#
_symmetry.space_group_name_H-M   'P 1'
#
loop_
_entity.id
_entity.type
_entity.pdbx_description
1 polymer ?
#
loop_
_entity_poly.entity_id
_entity_poly.type
_entity_poly.pdbx_seq_one_letter_code
_entity_poly.pdbx_strand_id
1 'polypeptide(L)'
;GIQRSFEGSSLETIKHMVAAGMGVTLVPRLGVPSEALASSGKPARRKEEDPFIQYLPVTDASGGAPPTRRVVLAWRRSFTRYEAIAALRNAIYACELPGVKRLS
;
A
#
# COMPACT_ATOMS: atom_id res chain seq x y z
N GLY A 1 -22.10 -15.28 -15.55
CA GLY A 1 -20.68 -15.04 -15.89
C GLY A 1 -19.86 -15.22 -14.63
N ILE A 2 -18.71 -15.87 -14.73
CA ILE A 2 -17.95 -16.40 -13.58
C ILE A 2 -17.48 -15.25 -12.68
N GLN A 3 -18.24 -14.93 -11.63
CA GLN A 3 -17.75 -14.17 -10.47
C GLN A 3 -16.92 -15.12 -9.61
N ARG A 4 -15.72 -15.47 -10.06
CA ARG A 4 -14.70 -16.03 -9.16
C ARG A 4 -13.84 -14.85 -8.72
N SER A 5 -13.83 -14.57 -7.43
CA SER A 5 -12.83 -13.69 -6.85
C SER A 5 -11.47 -14.35 -7.07
N PHE A 6 -10.61 -13.71 -7.86
CA PHE A 6 -9.22 -14.12 -7.99
C PHE A 6 -8.49 -13.62 -6.76
N GLU A 7 -8.46 -14.46 -5.73
CA GLU A 7 -7.83 -14.15 -4.46
C GLU A 7 -6.37 -14.63 -4.47
N GLY A 8 -5.44 -13.68 -4.46
CA GLY A 8 -4.04 -13.98 -4.16
C GLY A 8 -3.82 -13.91 -2.65
N SER A 9 -3.02 -14.83 -2.11
CA SER A 9 -2.70 -14.87 -0.68
C SER A 9 -1.80 -13.73 -0.21
N SER A 10 -1.16 -12.99 -1.13
CA SER A 10 -0.28 -11.86 -0.84
C SER A 10 -0.41 -10.76 -1.89
N LEU A 11 -0.02 -9.54 -1.53
CA LEU A 11 0.05 -8.41 -2.47
C LEU A 11 1.00 -8.69 -3.64
N GLU A 12 2.09 -9.43 -3.42
CA GLU A 12 3.05 -9.77 -4.47
C GLU A 12 2.47 -10.76 -5.46
N THR A 13 1.74 -11.77 -4.97
CA THR A 13 1.03 -12.70 -5.85
C THR A 13 0.00 -11.96 -6.70
N ILE A 14 -0.77 -11.05 -6.10
CA ILE A 14 -1.75 -10.22 -6.83
C ILE A 14 -1.05 -9.34 -7.88
N LYS A 15 0.11 -8.75 -7.54
CA LYS A 15 0.94 -7.96 -8.46
C LYS A 15 1.33 -8.79 -9.69
N HIS A 16 1.85 -10.00 -9.50
CA HIS A 16 2.15 -10.92 -10.62
C HIS A 16 0.91 -11.32 -11.42
N MET A 17 -0.25 -11.50 -10.77
CA MET A 17 -1.48 -11.81 -11.49
C MET A 17 -1.91 -10.67 -12.42
N VAL A 18 -1.76 -9.43 -11.98
CA VAL A 18 -2.01 -8.23 -12.81
C VAL A 18 -1.00 -8.14 -13.95
N ALA A 19 0.30 -8.37 -13.69
CA ALA A 19 1.32 -8.43 -14.75
C ALA A 19 1.02 -9.49 -15.82
N ALA A 20 0.44 -10.63 -15.41
CA ALA A 20 0.01 -11.70 -16.31
C ALA A 20 -1.31 -11.41 -17.06
N GLY A 21 -1.94 -10.25 -16.84
CA GLY A 21 -3.14 -9.82 -17.55
C GLY A 21 -4.45 -10.33 -16.96
N MET A 22 -4.47 -10.84 -15.72
CA MET A 22 -5.72 -11.31 -15.08
C MET A 22 -6.69 -10.17 -14.71
N GLY A 23 -6.24 -8.92 -14.73
CA GLY A 23 -7.10 -7.75 -14.52
C GLY A 23 -6.37 -6.59 -13.84
N VAL A 24 -7.12 -5.81 -13.08
CA VAL A 24 -6.61 -4.68 -12.27
C VAL A 24 -6.89 -4.95 -10.78
N THR A 25 -6.14 -4.27 -9.92
CA THR A 25 -6.28 -4.42 -8.47
C THR A 25 -6.04 -3.10 -7.74
N LEU A 26 -6.45 -3.04 -6.47
CA LEU A 26 -6.21 -1.91 -5.59
C LEU A 26 -5.12 -2.28 -4.58
N VAL A 27 -4.08 -1.44 -4.49
CA VAL A 27 -2.98 -1.64 -3.54
C VAL A 27 -2.90 -0.47 -2.54
N PRO A 28 -2.49 -0.72 -1.28
CA PRO A 28 -2.20 0.35 -0.34
C PRO A 28 -1.02 1.22 -0.82
N ARG A 29 -1.02 2.50 -0.45
CA ARG A 29 0.02 3.47 -0.85
C ARG A 29 1.46 3.02 -0.56
N LEU A 30 1.69 2.37 0.58
CA LEU A 30 3.02 1.88 0.98
C LEU A 30 3.50 0.64 0.19
N GLY A 31 2.63 0.01 -0.61
CA GLY A 31 3.00 -1.10 -1.50
C GLY A 31 3.37 -0.64 -2.91
N VAL A 32 3.41 0.68 -3.16
CA VAL A 32 3.78 1.26 -4.46
C VAL A 32 5.23 1.75 -4.39
N PRO A 33 6.12 1.33 -5.30
CA PRO A 33 7.51 1.80 -5.34
C PRO A 33 7.60 3.32 -5.48
N SER A 34 8.57 3.93 -4.80
CA SER A 34 8.78 5.39 -4.79
C SER A 34 8.97 5.97 -6.20
N GLU A 35 9.60 5.23 -7.11
CA GLU A 35 9.81 5.63 -8.51
C GLU A 35 8.49 5.69 -9.30
N ALA A 36 7.55 4.78 -8.99
CA ALA A 36 6.23 4.78 -9.58
C ALA A 36 5.37 5.93 -9.05
N LEU A 37 5.66 6.45 -7.85
CA LEU A 37 4.99 7.61 -7.28
C LEU A 37 5.51 8.93 -7.86
N ALA A 38 6.80 8.99 -8.19
CA ALA A 38 7.44 10.19 -8.75
C ALA A 38 7.12 10.41 -10.24
N SER A 39 6.82 9.33 -10.98
CA SER A 39 6.57 9.36 -12.43
C SER A 39 5.10 9.65 -12.79
N SER A 40 4.55 10.73 -12.23
CA SER A 40 3.27 11.30 -12.65
C SER A 40 3.39 12.03 -14.01
N GLY A 41 3.75 11.29 -15.07
CA GLY A 41 3.66 11.80 -16.45
C GLY A 41 4.77 11.40 -17.44
N LYS A 42 5.80 10.66 -17.05
CA LYS A 42 6.82 10.16 -18.00
C LYS A 42 7.16 8.70 -17.70
N PRO A 43 7.29 7.82 -18.72
CA PRO A 43 7.79 6.47 -18.53
C PRO A 43 9.28 6.55 -18.20
N ALA A 44 9.61 6.74 -16.92
CA ALA A 44 10.96 6.58 -16.44
C ALA A 44 11.38 5.14 -16.72
N ARG A 45 12.56 4.93 -17.33
CA ARG A 45 13.15 3.61 -17.55
C ARG A 45 13.16 2.87 -16.21
N ARG A 46 12.24 1.92 -16.07
CA ARG A 46 12.02 1.18 -14.84
C ARG A 46 13.23 0.29 -14.59
N LYS A 47 13.79 0.38 -13.40
CA LYS A 47 14.77 -0.59 -12.91
C LYS A 47 13.99 -1.87 -12.60
N GLU A 48 13.92 -2.75 -13.59
CA GLU A 48 13.67 -4.22 -13.60
C GLU A 48 12.57 -4.90 -12.78
N GLU A 49 11.86 -4.29 -11.83
CA GLU A 49 10.99 -5.09 -10.94
C GLU A 49 9.54 -5.34 -11.41
N ASP A 50 9.10 -4.76 -12.53
CA ASP A 50 7.96 -5.28 -13.34
C ASP A 50 7.64 -4.31 -14.51
N PRO A 51 8.11 -4.57 -15.74
CA PRO A 51 7.79 -3.72 -16.89
C PRO A 51 6.30 -3.77 -17.26
N PHE A 52 5.56 -4.75 -16.74
CA PHE A 52 4.17 -5.05 -17.15
C PHE A 52 3.09 -4.42 -16.27
N ILE A 53 3.44 -3.63 -15.24
CA ILE A 53 2.45 -3.05 -14.31
C ILE A 53 2.45 -1.53 -14.39
N GLN A 54 1.29 -0.89 -14.40
CA GLN A 54 1.15 0.56 -14.27
C GLN A 54 0.36 0.89 -13.01
N TYR A 55 0.95 1.73 -12.15
CA TYR A 55 0.27 2.27 -10.98
C TYR A 55 -0.49 3.53 -11.37
N LEU A 56 -1.79 3.56 -11.05
CA LEU A 56 -2.67 4.69 -11.31
C LEU A 56 -3.19 5.26 -10.00
N PRO A 57 -3.29 6.59 -9.85
CA PRO A 57 -3.93 7.18 -8.69
C PRO A 57 -5.43 6.84 -8.69
N VAL A 58 -5.98 6.59 -7.51
CA VAL A 58 -7.43 6.42 -7.35
C VAL A 58 -8.08 7.80 -7.39
N THR A 59 -8.86 8.05 -8.44
CA THR A 59 -9.63 9.28 -8.61
C THR A 59 -11.11 8.93 -8.65
N ASP A 60 -11.90 9.59 -7.82
CA ASP A 60 -13.35 9.49 -7.87
C ASP A 60 -13.92 10.49 -8.89
N ALA A 61 -14.86 10.05 -9.73
CA ALA A 61 -15.44 10.89 -10.79
C ALA A 61 -16.26 12.08 -10.25
N SER A 62 -16.72 12.00 -9.00
CA SER A 62 -17.45 13.06 -8.31
C SER A 62 -16.55 13.88 -7.38
N GLY A 63 -15.23 13.68 -7.43
CA GLY A 63 -14.25 14.40 -6.60
C GLY A 63 -14.11 13.87 -5.17
N GLY A 64 -14.64 12.68 -4.88
CA GLY A 64 -14.47 12.01 -3.59
C GLY A 64 -13.00 11.74 -3.23
N ALA A 65 -12.70 11.71 -1.94
CA ALA A 65 -11.37 11.35 -1.44
C ALA A 65 -11.08 9.86 -1.71
N PRO A 66 -9.82 9.48 -2.01
CA PRO A 66 -9.44 8.08 -2.14
C PRO A 66 -9.79 7.27 -0.88
N PRO A 67 -10.14 5.97 -1.02
CA PRO A 67 -10.42 5.12 0.13
C PRO A 67 -9.17 4.99 1.02
N THR A 68 -9.39 5.00 2.34
CA THR A 68 -8.31 4.90 3.33
C THR A 68 -8.54 3.76 4.31
N ARG A 69 -7.45 3.27 4.91
CA ARG A 69 -7.49 2.29 6.00
C ARG A 69 -6.79 2.85 7.23
N ARG A 70 -7.29 2.54 8.42
CA ARG A 70 -6.67 2.91 9.69
C ARG A 70 -5.78 1.77 10.17
N VAL A 71 -4.48 2.02 10.26
CA VAL A 71 -3.51 1.10 10.88
C VAL A 71 -3.33 1.51 12.34
N VAL A 72 -3.39 0.53 13.25
CA VAL A 72 -3.29 0.75 14.70
C VAL A 72 -2.26 -0.20 15.32
N LEU A 73 -1.64 0.23 16.41
CA LEU A 73 -0.86 -0.64 17.28
C LEU A 73 -1.78 -1.19 18.37
N ALA A 74 -1.88 -2.51 18.48
CA ALA A 74 -2.67 -3.19 19.50
C ALA A 74 -1.77 -4.08 20.36
N TRP A 75 -2.04 -4.14 21.66
CA TRP A 75 -1.33 -5.00 22.60
C TRP A 75 -2.27 -5.47 23.72
N ARG A 76 -1.90 -6.55 24.41
CA ARG A 76 -2.66 -7.06 25.56
C ARG A 76 -2.60 -6.07 26.72
N ARG A 77 -3.73 -5.84 27.39
CA ARG A 77 -3.80 -4.98 28.59
C ARG A 77 -2.82 -5.38 29.69
N SER A 78 -2.54 -6.68 29.83
CA SER A 78 -1.62 -7.25 30.83
C SER A 78 -0.14 -7.20 30.44
N PHE A 79 0.20 -6.67 29.26
CA PHE A 79 1.61 -6.52 28.88
C PHE A 79 2.28 -5.46 29.75
N THR A 80 3.26 -5.87 30.54
CA THR A 80 3.83 -5.04 31.61
C THR A 80 4.94 -4.09 31.15
N ARG A 81 5.56 -4.34 30.00
CA ARG A 81 6.70 -3.54 29.51
C ARG A 81 6.25 -2.36 28.67
N TYR A 82 5.66 -1.35 29.31
CA TYR A 82 5.17 -0.15 28.62
C TYR A 82 6.26 0.61 27.84
N GLU A 83 7.49 0.61 28.33
CA GLU A 83 8.63 1.22 27.64
C GLU A 83 8.89 0.59 26.26
N ALA A 84 8.69 -0.73 26.12
CA ALA A 84 8.83 -1.40 24.83
C ALA A 84 7.74 -0.97 23.84
N ILE A 85 6.51 -0.75 24.31
CA ILE A 85 5.41 -0.22 23.48
C ILE A 85 5.70 1.22 23.09
N ALA A 86 6.20 2.04 24.01
CA ALA A 86 6.60 3.42 23.74
C ALA A 86 7.74 3.49 22.72
N ALA A 87 8.76 2.64 22.87
CA ALA A 87 9.86 2.53 21.92
C ALA A 87 9.37 2.11 20.52
N LEU A 88 8.50 1.10 20.44
CA LEU A 88 7.91 0.65 19.17
C LEU A 88 7.08 1.76 18.52
N ARG A 89 6.24 2.47 19.30
CA ARG A 89 5.49 3.63 18.81
C ARG A 89 6.45 4.66 18.23
N ASN A 90 7.48 5.06 18.99
CA ASN A 90 8.44 6.07 18.55
C ASN A 90 9.19 5.64 17.28
N ALA A 91 9.57 4.35 17.17
CA ALA A 91 10.19 3.79 15.98
C ALA A 91 9.25 3.88 14.76
N ILE A 92 7.98 3.50 14.90
CA ILE A 92 6.97 3.66 13.83
C ILE A 92 6.84 5.13 13.43
N TYR A 93 6.87 6.04 14.42
CA TYR A 93 6.78 7.47 14.16
C TYR A 93 8.00 8.02 13.43
N ALA A 94 9.19 7.44 13.65
CA ALA A 94 10.44 7.81 12.99
C ALA A 94 10.56 7.26 11.56
N CYS A 95 9.79 6.22 11.19
CA CYS A 95 9.79 5.71 9.81
C CYS A 95 9.19 6.71 8.82
N GLU A 96 9.79 6.80 7.64
CA GLU A 96 9.18 7.47 6.48
C GLU A 96 8.00 6.64 5.97
N LEU A 97 6.81 7.23 6.01
CA LEU A 97 5.56 6.57 5.59
C LEU A 97 4.85 7.45 4.56
N PRO A 98 5.32 7.46 3.29
CA PRO A 98 4.81 8.37 2.27
C PRO A 98 3.31 8.17 2.01
N GLY A 99 2.57 9.28 2.03
CA GLY A 99 1.12 9.29 1.83
C GLY A 99 0.29 8.75 3.02
N VAL A 100 0.90 8.56 4.19
CA VAL A 100 0.19 8.24 5.43
C VAL A 100 -0.16 9.52 6.18
N LYS A 101 -1.43 9.66 6.57
CA LYS A 101 -1.87 10.67 7.56
C LYS A 101 -1.70 10.10 8.96
N ARG A 102 -0.78 10.66 9.76
CA ARG A 102 -0.62 10.32 11.17
C ARG A 102 -1.87 10.77 11.95
N LEU A 103 -2.34 9.93 12.86
CA LEU A 103 -3.45 10.24 13.75
C LEU A 103 -2.84 10.61 15.11
N SER A 104 -3.03 11.87 15.52
CA SER A 104 -2.63 12.41 16.82
C SER A 104 -3.58 11.98 17.92
#